data_AF-A0A096A5L0-F1
#
_entry.id   AF-A0A096A5L0-F1
#
_cell.length_a   1.000
_cell.length_b   1.000
_cell.length_c   1.000
_cell.angle_alpha   90.00
_cell.angle_beta   90.00
_cell.angle_gamma   90.00
#
_symmetry.space_group_name_H-M   'P 1'
#
loop_
_entity.id
_entity.type
_entity.pdbx_description
1 polymer ?
#
loop_
_entity_poly.entity_id
_entity_poly.type
_entity_poly.pdbx_seq_one_letter_code
_entity_poly.pdbx_strand_id
1 'polypeptide(L)'
;MTAGALLLAAAVWGWPAPSPRDRIPELDAAAGRSGSRGGVVTLPGWAWFVAAAPLLLAGPHVALAAVMVARTVMSLVGQARKRREMDAGTASAARAAEVLAADLRAGATPVAALTAAADEAGQPLAGALAEAASRARLGGSVSAALERAVEDAPAMLELRRLAGAWRVAETHGLRLAEVIDHGRGDIVARRAHRSRTAAALAGPRVTMLILMALPVLGVAMGQALGAGPVGFLFAGGVGGVVLIVGVGLTCAGALWGNRILATAEGTR
;
A
#
# COMPACT_ATOMS: atom_id res chain seq x y z
N MET A 1 12.68 32.72 19.15
CA MET A 1 11.24 32.66 18.82
C MET A 1 10.91 31.94 17.51
N THR A 2 11.86 31.77 16.58
CA THR A 2 11.67 31.08 15.28
C THR A 2 11.72 29.54 15.35
N ALA A 3 12.44 28.98 16.33
CA ALA A 3 12.55 27.53 16.52
C ALA A 3 11.22 26.84 16.88
N GLY A 4 10.34 27.53 17.64
CA GLY A 4 9.02 27.02 18.00
C GLY A 4 8.05 26.96 16.82
N ALA A 5 8.13 27.93 15.90
CA ALA A 5 7.29 27.98 14.70
C ALA A 5 7.69 26.88 13.69
N LEU A 6 8.99 26.58 13.57
CA LEU A 6 9.49 25.47 12.75
C LEU A 6 9.11 24.10 13.31
N LEU A 7 9.03 23.96 14.64
CA LEU A 7 8.56 22.74 15.32
C LEU A 7 7.06 22.51 15.10
N LEU A 8 6.23 23.56 15.17
CA LEU A 8 4.80 23.45 14.85
C LEU A 8 4.58 23.15 13.37
N ALA A 9 5.35 23.75 12.46
CA ALA A 9 5.29 23.45 11.04
C ALA A 9 5.73 22.01 10.73
N ALA A 10 6.80 21.50 11.35
CA ALA A 10 7.26 20.12 11.19
C ALA A 10 6.28 19.10 11.80
N ALA A 11 5.65 19.43 12.93
CA ALA A 11 4.63 18.60 13.57
C ALA A 11 3.32 18.54 12.76
N VAL A 12 2.89 19.67 12.19
CA VAL A 12 1.71 19.75 11.33
C VAL A 12 1.95 19.09 9.97
N TRP A 13 3.19 19.09 9.46
CA TRP A 13 3.52 18.53 8.15
C TRP A 13 3.99 17.06 8.19
N GLY A 14 4.44 16.60 9.36
CA GLY A 14 4.68 15.19 9.69
C GLY A 14 3.41 14.46 10.12
N TRP A 15 2.30 15.18 10.32
CA TRP A 15 1.00 14.59 10.62
C TRP A 15 0.61 13.67 9.45
N PRO A 16 0.54 12.33 9.65
CA PRO A 16 -0.07 11.47 8.66
C PRO A 16 -1.52 11.94 8.57
N ALA A 17 -1.88 12.56 7.45
CA ALA A 17 -3.24 13.03 7.22
C ALA A 17 -4.17 11.87 7.62
N PRO A 18 -4.98 12.04 8.69
CA PRO A 18 -5.77 10.96 9.22
C PRO A 18 -6.64 10.49 8.06
N SER A 19 -6.58 9.20 7.79
CA SER A 19 -7.43 8.63 6.76
C SER A 19 -8.87 9.02 7.14
N PRO A 20 -9.74 9.43 6.20
CA PRO A 20 -11.12 9.80 6.50
C PRO A 20 -11.91 8.73 7.28
N ARG A 21 -11.36 7.51 7.37
CA ARG A 21 -11.88 6.34 8.07
C ARG A 21 -11.72 6.40 9.60
N ASP A 22 -10.82 7.22 10.13
CA ASP A 22 -10.63 7.37 11.59
C ASP A 22 -11.61 8.38 12.22
N ARG A 23 -12.45 9.04 11.41
CA ARG A 23 -13.35 10.12 11.85
C ARG A 23 -14.77 9.70 12.17
N ILE A 24 -15.14 8.44 11.94
CA ILE A 24 -16.48 7.96 12.20
C ILE A 24 -16.40 6.80 13.21
N PRO A 25 -16.54 7.07 14.52
CA PRO A 25 -17.03 6.07 15.44
C PRO A 25 -18.52 5.89 15.13
N GLU A 26 -18.83 5.21 14.03
CA GLU A 26 -20.18 4.76 13.76
C GLU A 26 -20.43 3.55 14.68
N LEU A 27 -21.52 3.67 15.42
CA LEU A 27 -21.98 2.80 16.48
C LEU A 27 -21.93 1.32 16.04
N ASP A 28 -20.93 0.60 16.57
CA ASP A 28 -20.89 -0.86 16.66
C ASP A 28 -22.06 -1.36 17.54
N ALA A 29 -23.26 -1.37 16.97
CA ALA A 29 -24.40 -2.05 17.53
C ALA A 29 -24.97 -2.99 16.46
N ALA A 30 -24.58 -4.26 16.58
CA ALA A 30 -25.18 -5.44 15.95
C ALA A 30 -24.70 -5.85 14.54
N ALA A 31 -23.47 -6.36 14.44
CA ALA A 31 -23.20 -7.54 13.59
C ALA A 31 -21.98 -8.32 14.11
N GLY A 32 -22.10 -9.64 14.19
CA GLY A 32 -21.26 -10.52 14.98
C GLY A 32 -19.78 -10.62 14.58
N ARG A 33 -18.97 -10.77 15.63
CA ARG A 33 -17.60 -11.30 15.72
C ARG A 33 -17.13 -12.13 14.50
N SER A 34 -16.06 -11.70 13.84
CA SER A 34 -14.93 -12.55 13.42
C SER A 34 -13.80 -11.71 12.80
N GLY A 35 -12.56 -11.98 13.22
CA GLY A 35 -11.36 -11.63 12.46
C GLY A 35 -10.56 -10.44 12.98
N SER A 36 -9.72 -10.69 13.99
CA SER A 36 -8.49 -9.97 14.34
C SER A 36 -7.98 -9.01 13.24
N ARG A 37 -8.42 -7.75 13.29
CA ARG A 37 -7.81 -6.65 12.53
C ARG A 37 -6.55 -6.28 13.30
N GLY A 38 -5.40 -6.70 12.76
CA GLY A 38 -4.09 -6.36 13.27
C GLY A 38 -4.03 -4.85 13.54
N GLY A 39 -4.07 -4.51 14.82
CA GLY A 39 -4.07 -3.13 15.28
C GLY A 39 -2.87 -2.44 14.67
N VAL A 40 -3.12 -1.41 13.86
CA VAL A 40 -2.11 -0.42 13.60
C VAL A 40 -1.81 0.15 14.98
N VAL A 41 -0.67 -0.24 15.56
CA VAL A 41 -0.16 0.37 16.78
C VAL A 41 0.01 1.84 16.43
N THR A 42 -1.00 2.64 16.78
CA THR A 42 -0.93 4.09 16.77
C THR A 42 0.14 4.43 17.78
N LEU A 43 1.36 4.65 17.30
CA LEU A 43 2.45 5.14 18.11
C LEU A 43 1.93 6.39 18.82
N PRO A 44 1.80 6.37 20.15
CA PRO A 44 1.17 7.45 20.88
C PRO A 44 1.99 8.72 20.65
N GLY A 45 1.34 9.88 20.53
CA GLY A 45 1.97 11.15 20.13
C GLY A 45 3.18 11.57 20.99
N TRP A 46 3.34 11.00 22.19
CA TRP A 46 4.53 11.19 23.04
C TRP A 46 5.80 10.52 22.49
N ALA A 47 5.69 9.47 21.66
CA ALA A 47 6.83 8.82 21.01
C ALA A 47 7.56 9.77 20.05
N TRP A 48 6.83 10.72 19.44
CA TRP A 48 7.42 11.78 18.62
C TRP A 48 8.20 12.80 19.45
N PHE A 49 7.72 13.10 20.66
CA PHE A 49 8.41 13.98 21.61
C PHE A 49 9.72 13.36 22.14
N VAL A 50 9.72 12.05 22.40
CA VAL A 50 10.93 11.32 22.82
C VAL A 50 11.95 11.20 21.67
N ALA A 51 11.48 11.04 20.42
CA ALA A 51 12.35 11.06 19.24
C ALA A 51 12.90 12.48 18.91
N ALA A 52 12.15 13.53 19.25
CA ALA A 52 12.56 14.93 19.03
C ALA A 52 13.54 15.46 20.09
N ALA A 53 13.57 14.87 21.30
CA ALA A 53 14.45 15.28 22.40
C ALA A 53 15.96 15.26 22.08
N PRO A 54 16.54 14.22 21.46
CA PRO A 54 17.95 14.24 21.05
C PRO A 54 18.22 15.21 19.87
N LEU A 55 17.19 15.51 19.08
CA LEU A 55 17.25 16.38 17.90
C LEU A 55 17.35 17.87 18.26
N LEU A 56 16.83 18.24 19.43
CA LEU A 56 16.95 19.57 20.02
C LEU A 56 18.36 19.86 20.57
N LEU A 57 19.14 18.82 20.92
CA LEU A 57 20.53 18.98 21.40
C LEU A 57 21.56 19.15 20.27
N ALA A 58 21.28 18.67 19.04
CA ALA A 58 22.24 18.66 17.93
C ALA A 58 22.10 19.85 16.94
N GLY A 59 21.07 20.70 17.10
CA GLY A 59 20.86 21.91 16.30
C GLY A 59 19.80 21.80 15.19
N PRO A 60 19.26 22.95 14.69
CA PRO A 60 18.09 22.99 13.81
C PRO A 60 18.30 22.32 12.43
N HIS A 61 19.55 22.25 11.96
CA HIS A 61 19.91 21.62 10.70
C HIS A 61 19.78 20.09 10.74
N VAL A 62 20.09 19.48 11.88
CA VAL A 62 19.89 18.04 12.13
C VAL A 62 18.40 17.70 12.19
N ALA A 63 17.62 18.58 12.81
CA ALA A 63 16.18 18.42 12.89
C ALA A 63 15.51 18.41 11.52
N LEU A 64 15.89 19.35 10.65
CA LEU A 64 15.35 19.40 9.29
C LEU A 64 15.75 18.16 8.47
N ALA A 65 17.01 17.74 8.53
CA ALA A 65 17.50 16.54 7.85
C ALA A 65 16.74 15.28 8.30
N ALA A 66 16.54 15.11 9.62
CA ALA A 66 15.79 13.98 10.16
C ALA A 66 14.32 13.96 9.70
N VAL A 67 13.66 15.11 9.64
CA VAL A 67 12.28 15.23 9.12
C VAL A 67 12.21 14.84 7.64
N MET A 68 13.17 15.28 6.82
CA MET A 68 13.22 14.91 5.39
C MET A 68 13.39 13.41 5.18
N VAL A 69 14.29 12.78 5.95
CA VAL A 69 14.48 11.32 5.91
C VAL A 69 13.22 10.61 6.37
N ALA A 70 12.67 10.99 7.53
CA ALA A 70 11.46 10.38 8.08
C ALA A 70 10.28 10.46 7.10
N ARG A 71 10.04 11.64 6.50
CA ARG A 71 8.99 11.84 5.49
C ARG A 71 9.20 10.96 4.26
N THR A 72 10.44 10.87 3.77
CA THR A 72 10.76 10.05 2.60
C THR A 72 10.55 8.57 2.87
N VAL A 73 11.04 8.08 4.02
CA VAL A 73 10.82 6.69 4.46
C VAL A 73 9.34 6.40 4.64
N MET A 74 8.59 7.26 5.33
CA MET A 74 7.13 7.10 5.49
C MET A 74 6.41 7.06 4.15
N SER A 75 6.79 7.92 3.19
CA SER A 75 6.21 7.92 1.84
C SER A 75 6.51 6.62 1.09
N LEU A 76 7.75 6.14 1.13
CA LEU A 76 8.16 4.90 0.46
C LEU A 76 7.49 3.67 1.10
N VAL A 77 7.42 3.60 2.43
CA VAL A 77 6.74 2.52 3.15
C VAL A 77 5.24 2.56 2.89
N GLY A 78 4.61 3.73 2.90
CA GLY A 78 3.20 3.88 2.56
C GLY A 78 2.89 3.45 1.13
N GLN A 79 3.75 3.82 0.17
CA GLN A 79 3.64 3.36 -1.21
C GLN A 79 3.83 1.84 -1.34
N ALA A 80 4.80 1.26 -0.63
CA ALA A 80 5.04 -0.18 -0.62
C ALA A 80 3.87 -0.95 0.01
N ARG A 81 3.28 -0.43 1.09
CA ARG A 81 2.07 -1.00 1.72
C ARG A 81 0.89 -0.98 0.77
N LYS A 82 0.61 0.17 0.14
CA LYS A 82 -0.47 0.30 -0.85
C LYS A 82 -0.28 -0.67 -2.02
N ARG A 83 0.95 -0.83 -2.50
CA ARG A 83 1.29 -1.84 -3.53
C ARG A 83 0.97 -3.25 -3.06
N ARG A 84 1.43 -3.63 -1.86
CA ARG A 84 1.13 -4.94 -1.26
C ARG A 84 -0.36 -5.19 -1.10
N GLU A 85 -1.13 -4.18 -0.69
CA GLU A 85 -2.60 -4.27 -0.58
C GLU A 85 -3.25 -4.50 -1.95
N MET A 86 -2.83 -3.76 -2.98
CA MET A 86 -3.30 -3.95 -4.35
C MET A 86 -2.93 -5.33 -4.91
N ASP A 87 -1.71 -5.80 -4.64
CA ASP A 87 -1.24 -7.12 -5.05
C ASP A 87 -2.00 -8.23 -4.32
N ALA A 88 -2.28 -8.08 -3.02
CA ALA A 88 -3.10 -9.00 -2.24
C ALA A 88 -4.56 -9.03 -2.72
N GLY A 89 -5.14 -7.87 -3.04
CA GLY A 89 -6.46 -7.75 -3.66
C GLY A 89 -6.50 -8.49 -5.01
N THR A 90 -5.51 -8.24 -5.86
CA THR A 90 -5.36 -8.96 -7.15
C THR A 90 -5.21 -10.46 -6.91
N ALA A 91 -4.35 -10.88 -5.97
CA ALA A 91 -4.11 -12.27 -5.55
C ALA A 91 -5.43 -12.98 -5.25
N SER A 92 -6.20 -12.39 -4.33
CA SER A 92 -7.49 -12.91 -3.86
C SER A 92 -8.54 -12.98 -4.96
N ALA A 93 -8.63 -11.97 -5.83
CA ALA A 93 -9.59 -11.93 -6.92
C ALA A 93 -9.36 -13.03 -7.97
N ALA A 94 -8.12 -13.35 -8.33
CA ALA A 94 -7.91 -14.47 -9.26
C ALA A 94 -8.24 -15.81 -8.63
N ARG A 95 -7.91 -16.03 -7.35
CA ARG A 95 -8.31 -17.27 -6.65
C ARG A 95 -9.84 -17.41 -6.64
N ALA A 96 -10.54 -16.33 -6.30
CA ALA A 96 -12.00 -16.30 -6.36
C ALA A 96 -12.53 -16.62 -7.77
N ALA A 97 -11.98 -15.97 -8.80
CA ALA A 97 -12.39 -16.19 -10.19
C ALA A 97 -12.06 -17.60 -10.69
N GLU A 98 -10.94 -18.18 -10.27
CA GLU A 98 -10.54 -19.57 -10.56
C GLU A 98 -11.55 -20.56 -10.00
N VAL A 99 -11.90 -20.44 -8.71
CA VAL A 99 -12.89 -21.31 -8.06
C VAL A 99 -14.28 -21.11 -8.66
N LEU A 100 -14.73 -19.87 -8.82
CA LEU A 100 -16.02 -19.56 -9.44
C LEU A 100 -16.13 -20.14 -10.86
N ALA A 101 -15.10 -19.97 -11.70
CA ALA A 101 -15.12 -20.50 -13.06
C ALA A 101 -15.12 -22.04 -13.07
N ALA A 102 -14.38 -22.68 -12.17
CA ALA A 102 -14.33 -24.14 -12.07
C ALA A 102 -15.67 -24.73 -11.63
N ASP A 103 -16.24 -24.20 -10.55
CA ASP A 103 -17.49 -24.70 -9.97
C ASP A 103 -18.69 -24.46 -10.90
N LEU A 104 -18.79 -23.26 -11.50
CA LEU A 104 -19.87 -22.96 -12.44
C LEU A 104 -19.79 -23.80 -13.72
N ARG A 105 -18.58 -24.15 -14.17
CA ARG A 105 -18.38 -25.10 -15.28
C ARG A 105 -18.77 -26.53 -14.93
N ALA A 106 -18.53 -26.94 -13.69
CA ALA A 106 -18.98 -28.22 -13.16
C ALA A 106 -20.50 -28.26 -12.93
N GLY A 107 -21.21 -27.15 -13.17
CA GLY A 107 -22.66 -27.05 -13.00
C GLY A 107 -23.11 -26.76 -11.58
N ALA A 108 -22.21 -26.32 -10.69
CA ALA A 108 -22.56 -25.91 -9.34
C ALA A 108 -23.50 -24.70 -9.35
N THR A 109 -24.33 -24.59 -8.31
CA THR A 109 -25.19 -23.42 -8.14
C THR A 109 -24.35 -22.17 -7.86
N PRO A 110 -24.78 -20.96 -8.27
CA PRO A 110 -24.04 -19.73 -8.00
C PRO A 110 -23.78 -19.50 -6.50
N VAL A 111 -24.70 -19.94 -5.64
CA VAL A 111 -24.53 -19.88 -4.19
C VAL A 111 -23.37 -20.76 -3.72
N ALA A 112 -23.31 -22.01 -4.20
CA ALA A 112 -22.26 -22.96 -3.84
C ALA A 112 -20.87 -22.49 -4.35
N ALA A 113 -20.82 -22.00 -5.58
CA ALA A 113 -19.61 -21.45 -6.17
C ALA A 113 -19.11 -20.20 -5.41
N LEU A 114 -20.02 -19.31 -4.99
CA LEU A 114 -19.68 -18.14 -4.17
C LEU A 114 -19.16 -18.53 -2.78
N THR A 115 -19.75 -19.55 -2.15
CA THR A 115 -19.24 -20.03 -0.85
C THR A 115 -17.84 -20.60 -0.97
N ALA A 116 -17.60 -21.49 -1.94
CA ALA A 116 -16.28 -22.07 -2.15
C ALA A 116 -15.24 -20.98 -2.48
N ALA A 117 -15.61 -20.01 -3.31
CA ALA A 117 -14.76 -18.89 -3.63
C ALA A 117 -14.48 -17.99 -2.41
N ALA A 118 -15.43 -17.80 -1.50
CA ALA A 118 -15.20 -17.04 -0.27
C ALA A 118 -14.18 -17.71 0.65
N ASP A 119 -14.23 -19.05 0.74
CA ASP A 119 -13.31 -19.84 1.57
C ASP A 119 -11.88 -19.83 1.00
N GLU A 120 -11.72 -19.88 -0.32
CA GLU A 120 -10.41 -20.01 -0.98
C GLU A 120 -9.77 -18.66 -1.40
N ALA A 121 -10.57 -17.61 -1.63
CA ALA A 121 -10.07 -16.32 -2.09
C ALA A 121 -9.06 -15.69 -1.10
N GLY A 122 -9.30 -15.87 0.20
CA GLY A 122 -8.57 -15.22 1.27
C GLY A 122 -8.81 -13.71 1.31
N GLN A 123 -8.13 -13.03 2.25
CA GLN A 123 -8.24 -11.59 2.39
C GLN A 123 -7.54 -10.86 1.24
N PRO A 124 -8.07 -9.71 0.80
CA PRO A 124 -9.17 -8.96 1.43
C PRO A 124 -10.59 -9.26 0.89
N LEU A 125 -10.76 -10.20 -0.05
CA LEU A 125 -12.04 -10.41 -0.75
C LEU A 125 -13.00 -11.39 -0.07
N ALA A 126 -12.47 -12.31 0.75
CA ALA A 126 -13.24 -13.39 1.38
C ALA A 126 -14.51 -12.91 2.10
N GLY A 127 -14.43 -11.84 2.89
CA GLY A 127 -15.59 -11.30 3.61
C GLY A 127 -16.71 -10.82 2.69
N ALA A 128 -16.36 -10.08 1.63
CA ALA A 128 -17.33 -9.58 0.66
C ALA A 128 -18.00 -10.72 -0.12
N LEU A 129 -17.24 -11.75 -0.48
CA LEU A 129 -17.78 -12.94 -1.16
C LEU A 129 -18.70 -13.76 -0.24
N ALA A 130 -18.34 -13.92 1.04
CA ALA A 130 -19.17 -14.61 2.02
C ALA A 130 -20.50 -13.88 2.28
N GLU A 131 -20.48 -12.55 2.33
CA GLU A 131 -21.68 -11.73 2.43
C GLU A 131 -22.57 -11.86 1.18
N ALA A 132 -21.95 -11.82 0.00
CA ALA A 132 -22.65 -11.99 -1.27
C ALA A 132 -23.29 -13.40 -1.40
N ALA A 133 -22.58 -14.45 -0.99
CA ALA A 133 -23.11 -15.82 -0.91
C ALA A 133 -24.31 -15.91 0.06
N SER A 134 -24.23 -15.21 1.19
CA SER A 134 -25.31 -15.19 2.19
C SER A 134 -26.56 -14.48 1.68
N ARG A 135 -26.41 -13.38 0.92
CA ARG A 135 -27.55 -12.75 0.24
C ARG A 135 -28.15 -13.61 -0.86
N ALA A 136 -27.31 -14.30 -1.63
CA ALA A 136 -27.77 -15.22 -2.67
C ALA A 136 -28.65 -16.33 -2.09
N ARG A 137 -28.29 -16.90 -0.92
CA ARG A 137 -29.11 -17.88 -0.19
C ARG A 137 -30.49 -17.38 0.18
N LEU A 138 -30.61 -16.08 0.45
CA LEU A 138 -31.87 -15.42 0.81
C LEU A 138 -32.66 -14.96 -0.43
N GLY A 139 -32.21 -15.29 -1.64
CA GLY A 139 -32.82 -14.83 -2.90
C GLY A 139 -32.55 -13.37 -3.24
N GLY A 140 -31.58 -12.73 -2.57
CA GLY A 140 -31.17 -11.36 -2.86
C GLY A 140 -30.16 -11.28 -4.02
N SER A 141 -29.96 -10.07 -4.55
CA SER A 141 -28.99 -9.83 -5.62
C SER A 141 -27.55 -9.88 -5.12
N VAL A 142 -26.70 -10.61 -5.85
CA VAL A 142 -25.27 -10.74 -5.54
C VAL A 142 -24.54 -9.49 -6.01
N SER A 143 -24.90 -8.96 -7.17
CA SER A 143 -24.35 -7.70 -7.70
C SER A 143 -24.45 -6.55 -6.69
N ALA A 144 -25.63 -6.33 -6.10
CA ALA A 144 -25.81 -5.27 -5.10
C ALA A 144 -25.04 -5.51 -3.79
N ALA A 145 -24.81 -6.78 -3.41
CA ALA A 145 -23.96 -7.10 -2.26
C ALA A 145 -22.50 -6.75 -2.52
N LEU A 146 -21.99 -7.09 -3.70
CA LEU A 146 -20.62 -6.77 -4.11
C LEU A 146 -20.43 -5.25 -4.32
N GLU A 147 -21.43 -4.55 -4.87
CA GLU A 147 -21.40 -3.10 -5.04
C GLU A 147 -21.36 -2.35 -3.71
N ARG A 148 -22.14 -2.76 -2.70
CA ARG A 148 -22.02 -2.18 -1.34
C ARG A 148 -20.66 -2.43 -0.71
N ALA A 149 -20.12 -3.64 -0.85
CA ALA A 149 -18.78 -3.94 -0.36
C ALA A 149 -17.68 -3.11 -1.07
N VAL A 150 -17.92 -2.70 -2.32
CA VAL A 150 -17.08 -1.73 -3.03
C VAL A 150 -17.21 -0.32 -2.45
N GLU A 151 -18.39 0.12 -2.07
CA GLU A 151 -18.62 1.44 -1.47
C GLU A 151 -17.94 1.57 -0.11
N ASP A 152 -17.99 0.51 0.71
CA ASP A 152 -17.29 0.44 2.00
C ASP A 152 -15.76 0.39 1.81
N ALA A 153 -15.30 -0.19 0.69
CA ALA A 153 -13.90 -0.37 0.36
C ALA A 153 -13.56 0.04 -1.09
N PRO A 154 -13.59 1.35 -1.42
CA PRO A 154 -13.41 1.82 -2.81
C PRO A 154 -12.01 1.53 -3.37
N ALA A 155 -11.04 1.21 -2.49
CA ALA A 155 -9.71 0.78 -2.86
C ALA A 155 -9.67 -0.64 -3.49
N MET A 156 -10.77 -1.41 -3.43
CA MET A 156 -10.85 -2.78 -3.93
C MET A 156 -11.19 -2.82 -5.43
N LEU A 157 -10.26 -2.38 -6.28
CA LEU A 157 -10.47 -2.31 -7.74
C LEU A 157 -10.93 -3.66 -8.33
N GLU A 158 -10.40 -4.77 -7.86
CA GLU A 158 -10.73 -6.09 -8.39
C GLU A 158 -12.12 -6.58 -7.97
N LEU A 159 -12.61 -6.18 -6.79
CA LEU A 159 -13.99 -6.40 -6.37
C LEU A 159 -14.96 -5.65 -7.28
N ARG A 160 -14.61 -4.42 -7.68
CA ARG A 160 -15.41 -3.63 -8.64
C ARG A 160 -15.55 -4.32 -9.98
N ARG A 161 -14.46 -4.92 -10.48
CA ARG A 161 -14.46 -5.68 -11.73
C ARG A 161 -15.37 -6.91 -11.62
N LEU A 162 -15.27 -7.65 -10.51
CA LEU A 162 -16.10 -8.82 -10.25
C LEU A 162 -17.59 -8.44 -10.13
N ALA A 163 -17.91 -7.39 -9.37
CA ALA A 163 -19.26 -6.86 -9.24
C ALA A 163 -19.84 -6.44 -10.60
N GLY A 164 -19.05 -5.75 -11.43
CA GLY A 164 -19.45 -5.34 -12.77
C GLY A 164 -19.72 -6.54 -13.69
N ALA A 165 -18.85 -7.54 -13.69
CA ALA A 165 -19.04 -8.78 -14.43
C ALA A 165 -20.33 -9.51 -14.00
N TRP A 166 -20.58 -9.56 -12.69
CA TRP A 166 -21.77 -10.19 -12.12
C TRP A 166 -23.05 -9.45 -12.47
N ARG A 167 -23.04 -8.11 -12.38
CA ARG A 167 -24.18 -7.26 -12.77
C ARG A 167 -24.54 -7.44 -14.23
N VAL A 168 -23.54 -7.47 -15.12
CA VAL A 168 -23.77 -7.71 -16.56
C VAL A 168 -24.42 -9.07 -16.79
N ALA A 169 -23.94 -10.12 -16.11
CA ALA A 169 -24.52 -11.45 -16.20
C ALA A 169 -25.96 -11.53 -15.67
N GLU A 170 -26.24 -10.95 -14.51
CA GLU A 170 -27.60 -10.89 -13.93
C GLU A 170 -28.56 -10.08 -14.82
N THR A 171 -28.12 -8.93 -15.34
CA THR A 171 -28.99 -8.02 -16.12
C THR A 171 -29.35 -8.60 -17.49
N HIS A 172 -28.41 -9.30 -18.13
CA HIS A 172 -28.59 -9.82 -19.50
C HIS A 172 -28.89 -11.33 -19.55
N GLY A 173 -29.01 -11.99 -18.38
CA GLY A 173 -29.26 -13.44 -18.30
C GLY A 173 -28.15 -14.29 -18.92
N LEU A 174 -26.91 -13.77 -18.95
CA LEU A 174 -25.79 -14.48 -19.57
C LEU A 174 -25.36 -15.69 -18.72
N ARG A 175 -24.73 -16.66 -19.38
CA ARG A 175 -24.05 -17.76 -18.70
C ARG A 175 -22.89 -17.19 -17.89
N LEU A 176 -23.09 -17.05 -16.59
CA LEU A 176 -22.11 -16.50 -15.64
C LEU A 176 -20.73 -17.16 -15.76
N ALA A 177 -20.70 -18.47 -16.07
CA ALA A 177 -19.48 -19.23 -16.29
C ALA A 177 -18.57 -18.64 -17.40
N GLU A 178 -19.14 -18.18 -18.51
CA GLU A 178 -18.38 -17.64 -19.65
C GLU A 178 -17.82 -16.25 -19.33
N VAL A 179 -18.62 -15.41 -18.65
CA VAL A 179 -18.21 -14.05 -18.25
C VAL A 179 -17.07 -14.10 -17.22
N ILE A 180 -17.18 -14.98 -16.23
CA ILE A 180 -16.15 -15.14 -15.19
C ILE A 180 -14.88 -15.76 -15.78
N ASP A 181 -14.98 -16.72 -16.70
CA ASP A 181 -13.80 -17.31 -17.31
C ASP A 181 -13.03 -16.33 -18.21
N HIS A 182 -13.74 -15.45 -18.92
CA HIS A 182 -13.10 -14.38 -19.68
C HIS A 182 -12.37 -13.41 -18.75
N GLY A 183 -12.99 -13.05 -17.62
CA GLY A 183 -12.36 -12.24 -16.56
C GLY A 183 -11.13 -12.92 -15.94
N ARG A 184 -11.17 -14.23 -15.72
CA ARG A 184 -10.04 -15.02 -15.23
C ARG A 184 -8.86 -14.95 -16.20
N GLY A 185 -9.12 -15.15 -17.50
CA GLY A 185 -8.09 -15.05 -18.54
C GLY A 185 -7.39 -13.69 -18.55
N ASP A 186 -8.17 -12.61 -18.40
CA ASP A 186 -7.65 -11.24 -18.33
C ASP A 186 -6.75 -11.03 -17.08
N ILE A 187 -7.16 -11.51 -15.91
CA ILE A 187 -6.35 -11.39 -14.67
C ILE A 187 -5.03 -12.17 -14.79
N VAL A 188 -5.07 -13.40 -15.32
CA VAL A 188 -3.88 -14.23 -15.54
C VAL A 188 -2.92 -13.57 -16.52
N ALA A 189 -3.44 -13.05 -17.64
CA ALA A 189 -2.64 -12.34 -18.65
C ALA A 189 -1.95 -11.10 -18.06
N ARG A 190 -2.67 -10.28 -17.29
CA ARG A 190 -2.12 -9.10 -16.62
C ARG A 190 -1.04 -9.45 -15.61
N ARG A 191 -1.22 -10.51 -14.81
CA ARG A 191 -0.18 -10.98 -13.87
C ARG A 191 1.06 -11.49 -14.58
N ALA A 192 0.89 -12.28 -15.64
CA ALA A 192 2.01 -12.77 -16.43
C ALA A 192 2.80 -11.61 -17.06
N HIS A 193 2.11 -10.59 -17.55
CA HIS A 193 2.75 -9.37 -18.07
C HIS A 193 3.55 -8.64 -16.99
N ARG A 194 2.93 -8.38 -15.81
CA ARG A 194 3.60 -7.71 -14.68
C ARG A 194 4.84 -8.47 -14.19
N SER A 195 4.74 -9.80 -14.11
CA SER A 195 5.87 -10.65 -13.71
C SER A 195 7.03 -10.54 -14.70
N ARG A 196 6.75 -10.59 -16.01
CA ARG A 196 7.75 -10.42 -17.06
C ARG A 196 8.39 -9.03 -17.03
N THR A 197 7.61 -7.97 -16.82
CA THR A 197 8.15 -6.60 -16.69
C THR A 197 9.01 -6.45 -15.44
N ALA A 198 8.59 -7.03 -14.30
CA ALA A 198 9.37 -6.98 -13.07
C ALA A 198 10.71 -7.72 -13.22
N ALA A 199 10.71 -8.87 -13.89
CA ALA A 199 11.92 -9.61 -14.21
C ALA A 199 12.87 -8.82 -15.12
N ALA A 200 12.32 -8.15 -16.15
CA ALA A 200 13.10 -7.31 -17.05
C ALA A 200 13.74 -6.09 -16.35
N LEU A 201 13.06 -5.56 -15.32
CA LEU A 201 13.54 -4.41 -14.54
C LEU A 201 14.46 -4.79 -13.36
N ALA A 202 14.70 -6.09 -13.11
CA ALA A 202 15.54 -6.54 -12.01
C ALA A 202 16.99 -6.02 -12.12
N GLY A 203 17.58 -6.08 -13.31
CA GLY A 203 18.93 -5.56 -13.57
C GLY A 203 19.05 -4.05 -13.29
N PRO A 204 18.26 -3.19 -13.97
CA PRO A 204 18.25 -1.75 -13.72
C PRO A 204 18.00 -1.37 -12.26
N ARG A 205 17.14 -2.12 -11.55
CA ARG A 205 16.83 -1.88 -10.14
C ARG A 205 18.03 -2.13 -9.23
N VAL A 206 18.83 -3.18 -9.49
CA VAL A 206 20.04 -3.46 -8.70
C VAL A 206 21.08 -2.35 -8.88
N THR A 207 21.31 -1.88 -10.11
CA THR A 207 22.23 -0.77 -10.36
C THR A 207 21.80 0.51 -9.65
N MET A 208 20.50 0.82 -9.68
CA MET A 208 19.95 1.97 -8.95
C MET A 208 20.19 1.85 -7.44
N LEU A 209 19.96 0.67 -6.86
CA LEU A 209 20.21 0.43 -5.43
C LEU A 209 21.69 0.61 -5.06
N ILE A 210 22.61 0.17 -5.92
CA ILE A 210 24.06 0.37 -5.73
C ILE A 210 24.40 1.87 -5.74
N LEU A 211 23.89 2.62 -6.72
CA LEU A 211 24.13 4.07 -6.82
C LEU A 211 23.53 4.82 -5.62
N MET A 212 22.37 4.38 -5.12
CA MET A 212 21.75 4.96 -3.92
C MET A 212 22.49 4.61 -2.63
N ALA A 213 23.22 3.49 -2.59
CA ALA A 213 24.05 3.10 -1.45
C ALA A 213 25.40 3.85 -1.41
N LEU A 214 25.84 4.41 -2.54
CA LEU A 214 27.14 5.07 -2.69
C LEU A 214 27.39 6.21 -1.68
N PRO A 215 26.43 7.11 -1.38
CA PRO A 215 26.64 8.18 -0.40
C PRO A 215 26.94 7.64 1.00
N VAL A 216 26.26 6.56 1.40
CA VAL A 216 26.48 5.92 2.70
C VAL A 216 27.86 5.28 2.77
N LEU A 217 28.27 4.61 1.68
CA LEU A 217 29.60 4.04 1.55
C LEU A 217 30.69 5.12 1.62
N GLY A 218 30.49 6.27 0.96
CA GLY A 218 31.43 7.39 0.98
C GLY A 218 31.61 7.97 2.38
N VAL A 219 30.52 8.16 3.14
CA VAL A 219 30.59 8.63 4.53
C VAL A 219 31.30 7.59 5.42
N ALA A 220 30.98 6.31 5.27
CA ALA A 220 31.62 5.24 6.04
C ALA A 220 33.13 5.17 5.77
N MET A 221 33.53 5.28 4.50
CA MET A 221 34.94 5.26 4.11
C MET A 221 35.69 6.51 4.62
N GLY A 222 35.08 7.70 4.52
CA GLY A 222 35.64 8.93 5.06
C GLY A 222 35.81 8.89 6.59
N GLN A 223 34.90 8.22 7.30
CA GLN A 223 35.02 8.00 8.74
C GLN A 223 36.16 7.02 9.06
N ALA A 224 36.29 5.93 8.31
CA ALA A 224 37.37 4.94 8.50
C ALA A 224 38.77 5.55 8.24
N LEU A 225 38.86 6.52 7.33
CA LEU A 225 40.09 7.27 7.03
C LEU A 225 40.43 8.35 8.08
N GLY A 226 39.59 8.53 9.12
CA GLY A 226 39.83 9.50 10.19
C GLY A 226 39.51 10.95 9.83
N ALA A 227 38.83 11.22 8.70
CA ALA A 227 38.46 12.58 8.29
C ALA A 227 37.36 13.22 9.17
N GLY A 228 36.77 12.45 10.08
CA GLY A 228 35.72 12.90 11.00
C GLY A 228 34.47 13.52 10.33
N PRO A 229 33.98 13.05 9.17
CA PRO A 229 32.84 13.66 8.45
C PRO A 229 31.58 13.75 9.32
N VAL A 230 31.37 12.78 10.22
CA VAL A 230 30.23 12.77 11.15
C VAL A 230 30.28 13.99 12.07
N GLY A 231 31.44 14.24 12.71
CA GLY A 231 31.62 15.40 13.58
C GLY A 231 31.43 16.72 12.82
N PHE A 232 31.95 16.81 11.59
CA PHE A 232 31.80 18.00 10.75
C PHE A 232 30.34 18.28 10.35
N LEU A 233 29.56 17.24 10.01
CA LEU A 233 28.15 17.38 9.63
C LEU A 233 27.27 17.86 10.79
N PHE A 234 27.60 17.46 12.03
CA PHE A 234 26.88 17.84 13.24
C PHE A 234 27.40 19.12 13.92
N ALA A 235 28.55 19.66 13.49
CA ALA A 235 29.16 20.85 14.08
C ALA A 235 28.41 22.16 13.75
N GLY A 236 27.42 22.14 12.85
CA GLY A 236 26.71 23.33 12.38
C GLY A 236 27.49 24.16 11.35
N GLY A 237 26.96 25.31 10.94
CA GLY A 237 27.55 26.18 9.92
C GLY A 237 27.53 25.55 8.52
N VAL A 238 28.70 25.51 7.85
CA VAL A 238 28.85 24.92 6.50
C VAL A 238 28.50 23.44 6.48
N GLY A 239 28.87 22.68 7.53
CA GLY A 239 28.56 21.25 7.64
C GLY A 239 27.05 20.98 7.68
N GLY A 240 26.29 21.85 8.33
CA GLY A 240 24.82 21.77 8.36
C GLY A 240 24.17 22.03 6.99
N VAL A 241 24.70 22.97 6.20
CA VAL A 241 24.21 23.22 4.83
C VAL A 241 24.48 22.01 3.93
N VAL A 242 25.69 21.45 3.99
CA VAL A 242 26.07 20.25 3.24
C VAL A 242 25.20 19.05 3.63
N LEU A 243 24.90 18.89 4.92
CA LEU A 243 24.00 17.84 5.42
C LEU A 243 22.60 17.95 4.78
N ILE A 244 21.99 19.14 4.82
CA ILE A 244 20.65 19.37 4.28
C ILE A 244 20.63 19.11 2.77
N VAL A 245 21.60 19.63 2.03
CA VAL A 245 21.69 19.44 0.58
C VAL A 245 21.91 17.97 0.22
N GLY A 246 22.82 17.27 0.90
CA GLY A 246 23.09 15.86 0.66
C GLY A 246 21.89 14.96 0.96
N VAL A 247 21.22 15.19 2.10
CA VAL A 247 20.00 14.47 2.48
C VAL A 247 18.88 14.77 1.49
N GLY A 248 18.71 16.03 1.09
CA GLY A 248 17.71 16.45 0.12
C GLY A 248 17.91 15.78 -1.23
N LEU A 249 19.15 15.76 -1.74
CA LEU A 249 19.48 15.11 -3.01
C LEU A 249 19.28 13.60 -2.95
N THR A 250 19.65 12.96 -1.84
CA THR A 250 19.43 11.52 -1.62
C THR A 250 17.94 11.19 -1.58
N CYS A 251 17.15 11.99 -0.85
CA CYS A 251 15.70 11.82 -0.77
C CYS A 251 15.03 12.04 -2.13
N ALA A 252 15.43 13.07 -2.86
CA ALA A 252 14.95 13.34 -4.21
C ALA A 252 15.29 12.20 -5.17
N GLY A 253 16.52 11.68 -5.12
CA GLY A 253 16.96 10.53 -5.90
C GLY A 253 16.14 9.28 -5.60
N ALA A 254 15.91 8.96 -4.32
CA ALA A 254 15.09 7.83 -3.90
C ALA A 254 13.65 7.91 -4.41
N LEU A 255 13.02 9.09 -4.26
CA LEU A 255 11.66 9.32 -4.73
C LEU A 255 11.56 9.27 -6.25
N TRP A 256 12.52 9.87 -6.96
CA TRP A 256 12.53 9.89 -8.42
C TRP A 256 12.79 8.49 -8.99
N GLY A 257 13.78 7.76 -8.46
CA GLY A 257 14.08 6.40 -8.88
C GLY A 257 12.89 5.46 -8.69
N ASN A 258 12.23 5.53 -7.54
CA ASN A 258 11.00 4.76 -7.31
C ASN A 258 9.87 5.16 -8.27
N ARG A 259 9.74 6.44 -8.64
CA ARG A 259 8.75 6.91 -9.62
C ARG A 259 9.04 6.42 -11.04
N ILE A 260 10.30 6.42 -11.47
CA ILE A 260 10.69 5.88 -12.79
C ILE A 260 10.34 4.39 -12.85
N LEU A 261 10.72 3.64 -11.82
CA LEU A 261 10.45 2.20 -11.74
C LEU A 261 8.94 1.92 -11.71
N ALA A 262 8.19 2.69 -10.91
CA ALA A 262 6.73 2.60 -10.86
C ALA A 262 6.05 2.83 -12.22
N THR A 263 6.57 3.77 -13.00
CA THR A 263 6.06 4.10 -14.34
C THR A 263 6.39 2.99 -15.33
N ALA A 264 7.60 2.42 -15.25
CA ALA A 264 8.02 1.29 -16.09
C ALA A 264 7.24 0.00 -15.80
N GLU A 265 6.82 -0.22 -14.56
CA GLU A 265 5.97 -1.35 -14.15
C GLU A 265 4.49 -1.19 -14.57
N GLY A 266 4.09 -0.04 -15.15
CA GLY A 266 2.70 0.21 -15.54
C GLY A 266 1.72 0.29 -14.36
N THR A 267 2.21 0.68 -13.18
CA THR A 267 1.41 0.75 -11.94
C THR A 267 0.66 2.07 -11.75
N ARG A 268 0.50 2.86 -12.82
CA ARG A 268 -0.21 4.15 -12.81
C ARG A 268 -1.20 4.27 -13.96
#